data_AF-A0A3D1XPG9-F1
#
_entry.id   AF-A0A3D1XPG9-F1
#
_cell.length_a   1.000
_cell.length_b   1.000
_cell.length_c   1.000
_cell.angle_alpha   90.00
_cell.angle_beta   90.00
_cell.angle_gamma   90.00
#
_symmetry.space_group_name_H-M   'P 1'
#
loop_
_entity.id
_entity.type
_entity.pdbx_description
1 polymer ?
#
loop_
_entity_poly.entity_id
_entity_poly.type
_entity_poly.pdbx_seq_one_letter_code
_entity_poly.pdbx_strand_id
1 'polypeptide(L)'
;EEVYKEFQKQISEMEANAALGERKCEMGQVGCRGYCSRDVLVDVYVPGEERVTYEKVKPAMVKNILNDHIVGGKPFKKAAAKEDYYETLKKQTRVALAHGGSIDPENIDDYIQVGGYESLKKVLSTMKPEEVIEEVKKSGLRGKGG
;
A
#
# COMPACT_ATOMS: atom_id res chain seq x y z
N GLU A 1 9.70 -4.07 -10.22
CA GLU A 1 10.83 -4.89 -9.73
C GLU A 1 12.12 -4.10 -9.58
N GLU A 2 12.61 -3.40 -10.61
CA GLU A 2 13.90 -2.66 -10.55
C GLU A 2 13.97 -1.64 -9.40
N VAL A 3 12.91 -0.85 -9.19
CA VAL A 3 12.84 0.14 -8.11
C VAL A 3 12.95 -0.54 -6.74
N TYR A 4 12.24 -1.65 -6.53
CA TYR A 4 12.27 -2.41 -5.27
C TYR A 4 13.68 -2.92 -4.97
N LYS A 5 14.33 -3.54 -5.97
CA LYS A 5 15.71 -4.03 -5.85
C LYS A 5 16.70 -2.90 -5.54
N GLU A 6 16.52 -1.73 -6.14
CA GLU A 6 17.38 -0.58 -5.85
C GLU A 6 17.15 -0.05 -4.42
N PHE A 7 15.91 -0.01 -3.92
CA PHE A 7 15.66 0.31 -2.51
C PHE A 7 16.35 -0.69 -1.57
N GLN A 8 16.20 -2.00 -1.85
CA GLN A 8 16.82 -3.06 -1.05
C GLN A 8 18.34 -2.93 -1.01
N LYS A 9 18.95 -2.67 -2.17
CA LYS A 9 20.39 -2.45 -2.28
C LYS A 9 20.83 -1.22 -1.49
N GLN A 10 20.19 -0.07 -1.70
CA GLN A 10 20.58 1.19 -1.07
C GLN A 10 20.37 1.17 0.45
N ILE A 11 19.27 0.58 0.94
CA ILE A 11 19.04 0.44 2.39
C ILE A 11 20.12 -0.45 3.01
N SER A 12 20.43 -1.60 2.42
CA SER A 12 21.53 -2.47 2.89
C SER A 12 22.88 -1.75 2.94
N GLU A 13 23.20 -0.97 1.89
CA GLU A 13 24.43 -0.15 1.82
C GLU A 13 24.46 0.94 2.90
N MET A 14 23.32 1.57 3.20
CA MET A 14 23.23 2.64 4.20
C MET A 14 23.22 2.09 5.64
N GLU A 15 22.62 0.92 5.87
CA GLU A 15 22.71 0.20 7.15
C GLU A 15 24.17 -0.20 7.45
N ALA A 16 24.88 -0.76 6.47
CA ALA A 16 26.28 -1.16 6.62
C ALA A 16 27.22 0.00 6.96
N ASN A 17 26.90 1.21 6.47
CA ASN A 17 27.69 2.42 6.70
C ASN A 17 27.11 3.34 7.80
N ALA A 18 26.12 2.87 8.57
CA ALA A 18 25.41 3.62 9.62
C ALA A 18 24.81 4.97 9.16
N ALA A 19 24.57 5.14 7.87
CA ALA A 19 24.05 6.38 7.28
C ALA A 19 22.56 6.62 7.60
N LEU A 20 21.83 5.58 8.01
CA LEU A 20 20.45 5.70 8.53
C LEU A 20 20.40 6.13 10.01
N GLY A 21 21.55 6.23 10.68
CA GLY A 21 21.62 6.51 12.11
C GLY A 21 20.91 5.45 12.94
N GLU A 22 20.05 5.87 13.87
CA GLU A 22 19.23 4.96 14.68
C GLU A 22 17.97 4.46 13.96
N ARG A 23 17.66 4.97 12.76
CA ARG A 23 16.45 4.60 12.01
C ARG A 23 16.62 3.21 11.41
N LYS A 24 15.68 2.32 11.71
CA LYS A 24 15.52 1.04 11.00
C LYS A 24 14.50 1.21 9.89
N CYS A 25 14.83 0.76 8.69
CA CYS A 25 13.96 0.86 7.52
C CYS A 25 13.43 -0.53 7.17
N GLU A 26 12.13 -0.73 7.32
CA GLU A 26 11.46 -1.92 6.81
C GLU A 26 10.82 -1.61 5.46
N MET A 27 10.80 -2.61 4.58
CA MET A 27 10.17 -2.51 3.27
C MET A 27 9.23 -3.68 3.05
N GLY A 28 8.12 -3.40 2.38
CA GLY A 28 7.14 -4.40 1.97
C GLY A 28 6.63 -4.08 0.58
N GLN A 29 6.27 -5.13 -0.16
CA GLN A 29 5.55 -4.98 -1.41
C GLN A 29 4.05 -4.97 -1.10
N VAL A 30 3.32 -4.02 -1.68
CA VAL A 30 1.87 -3.93 -1.53
C VAL A 30 1.17 -4.10 -2.87
N GLY A 31 -0.12 -4.41 -2.84
CA GLY A 31 -0.95 -4.47 -4.04
C GLY A 31 -1.04 -3.14 -4.80
N CYS A 32 -1.49 -3.19 -6.05
CA CYS A 32 -1.69 -1.97 -6.85
C CYS A 32 -2.81 -1.09 -6.28
N ARG A 33 -2.66 0.23 -6.39
CA ARG A 33 -3.70 1.23 -6.02
C ARG A 33 -4.66 1.57 -7.16
N GLY A 34 -4.53 0.96 -8.32
CA GLY A 34 -5.38 1.20 -9.49
C GLY A 34 -5.09 2.51 -10.22
N TYR A 35 -3.88 3.08 -10.06
CA TYR A 35 -3.49 4.36 -10.65
C TYR A 35 -2.32 4.21 -11.63
N CYS A 36 -2.50 3.36 -12.64
CA CYS A 36 -1.43 2.91 -13.55
C CYS A 36 -0.69 4.06 -14.27
N SER A 37 -1.34 5.21 -14.48
CA SER A 37 -0.71 6.38 -15.12
C SER A 37 0.36 7.08 -14.26
N ARG A 38 0.41 6.76 -12.97
CA ARG A 38 1.34 7.32 -11.97
C ARG A 38 2.31 6.27 -11.40
N ASP A 39 2.20 5.04 -11.86
CA ASP A 39 3.11 3.97 -11.45
C ASP A 39 4.54 4.25 -11.97
N VAL A 40 5.62 3.85 -11.29
CA VAL A 40 5.72 3.11 -10.03
C VAL A 40 5.41 4.00 -8.81
N LEU A 41 4.51 3.55 -7.92
CA LEU A 41 4.22 4.22 -6.65
C LEU A 41 5.09 3.69 -5.50
N VAL A 42 5.58 4.60 -4.65
CA VAL A 42 6.29 4.25 -3.41
C VAL A 42 5.75 5.09 -2.27
N ASP A 43 5.25 4.45 -1.22
CA ASP A 43 4.87 5.15 0.01
C ASP A 43 6.00 5.10 1.03
N VAL A 44 6.21 6.22 1.70
CA VAL A 44 7.12 6.31 2.83
C VAL A 44 6.31 6.70 4.07
N TYR A 45 6.44 5.87 5.10
CA TYR A 45 5.85 6.08 6.41
C TYR A 45 6.98 6.42 7.39
N VAL A 46 6.98 7.65 7.90
CA VAL A 46 7.90 8.08 8.96
C VAL A 46 7.06 8.25 10.24
N PRO A 47 7.44 7.64 11.37
CA PRO A 47 6.69 7.77 12.62
C PRO A 47 6.51 9.25 13.02
N GLY A 48 5.25 9.66 13.24
CA GLY A 48 4.91 11.03 13.60
C GLY A 48 4.71 11.99 12.42
N GLU A 49 4.90 11.53 11.19
CA GLU A 49 4.67 12.32 9.97
C GLU A 49 3.54 11.73 9.12
N GLU A 50 2.97 12.55 8.24
CA GLU A 50 1.99 12.07 7.27
C GLU A 50 2.66 11.20 6.20
N ARG A 51 1.91 10.21 5.68
CA ARG A 51 2.38 9.36 4.59
C ARG A 51 2.67 10.18 3.34
N VAL A 52 3.90 10.08 2.85
CA VAL A 52 4.29 10.66 1.57
C VAL A 52 4.27 9.58 0.49
N THR A 53 3.52 9.83 -0.58
CA THR A 53 3.50 8.98 -1.76
C THR A 53 4.39 9.59 -2.84
N TYR A 54 5.27 8.79 -3.43
CA TYR A 54 6.07 9.14 -4.59
C TYR A 54 5.48 8.48 -5.84
N GLU A 55 5.41 9.21 -6.94
CA GLU A 55 4.87 8.76 -8.23
C GLU A 55 5.94 8.70 -9.32
N LYS A 56 5.75 7.80 -10.29
CA LYS A 56 6.64 7.57 -11.44
C LYS A 56 8.10 7.35 -11.02
N VAL A 57 8.28 6.63 -9.91
CA VAL A 57 9.60 6.41 -9.33
C VAL A 57 10.46 5.60 -10.30
N LYS A 58 11.69 6.07 -10.53
CA LYS A 58 12.72 5.37 -11.29
C LYS A 58 13.85 4.94 -10.36
N PRO A 59 14.63 3.90 -10.70
CA PRO A 59 15.77 3.47 -9.87
C PRO A 59 16.73 4.63 -9.51
N ALA A 60 17.00 5.52 -10.47
CA ALA A 60 17.85 6.69 -10.26
C ALA A 60 17.34 7.67 -9.18
N MET A 61 16.05 7.67 -8.86
CA MET A 61 15.45 8.56 -7.85
C MET A 61 15.52 7.99 -6.43
N VAL A 62 15.80 6.69 -6.28
CA VAL A 62 15.79 6.00 -4.97
C VAL A 62 16.77 6.65 -4.00
N LYS A 63 17.99 6.95 -4.46
CA LYS A 63 19.01 7.63 -3.64
C LYS A 63 18.55 8.99 -3.14
N ASN A 64 17.84 9.75 -3.97
CA ASN A 64 17.30 11.05 -3.57
C ASN A 64 16.19 10.90 -2.54
N ILE A 65 15.31 9.91 -2.70
CA ILE A 65 14.24 9.64 -1.73
C ILE A 65 14.84 9.26 -0.37
N LEU A 66 15.83 8.36 -0.34
CA LEU A 66 16.47 7.94 0.91
C LEU A 66 17.22 9.09 1.59
N ASN A 67 18.07 9.81 0.85
CA ASN A 67 18.89 10.87 1.43
C ASN A 67 18.09 12.11 1.81
N ASP A 68 17.19 12.59 0.94
CA ASP A 68 16.46 13.82 1.20
C ASP A 68 15.36 13.58 2.24
N HIS A 69 14.60 12.48 2.11
CA HIS A 69 13.43 12.23 2.95
C HIS A 69 13.76 11.42 4.19
N ILE A 70 14.34 10.23 4.04
CA ILE A 70 14.56 9.33 5.18
C ILE A 70 15.68 9.83 6.09
N VAL A 71 16.80 10.29 5.53
CA VAL A 71 17.92 10.84 6.32
C VAL A 71 17.73 12.33 6.59
N GLY A 72 17.39 13.11 5.56
CA GLY A 72 17.28 14.56 5.64
C GLY A 72 15.95 15.10 6.18
N GLY A 73 14.94 14.24 6.39
CA GLY A 73 13.62 14.62 6.91
C GLY A 73 12.80 15.51 5.97
N LYS A 74 13.14 15.58 4.68
CA LYS A 74 12.46 16.44 3.69
C LYS A 74 12.00 15.65 2.48
N PRO A 75 10.69 15.61 2.17
CA PRO A 75 10.19 14.91 1.00
C PRO A 75 10.88 15.33 -0.30
N PHE A 76 11.24 14.36 -1.14
CA PHE A 76 11.83 14.61 -2.45
C PHE A 76 10.77 15.15 -3.43
N LYS A 77 10.57 16.48 -3.39
CA LYS A 77 9.45 17.18 -4.07
C LYS A 77 9.30 16.90 -5.56
N LYS A 78 10.37 16.52 -6.27
CA LYS A 78 10.32 16.25 -7.71
C LYS A 78 9.50 15.00 -8.05
N ALA A 79 9.46 14.01 -7.15
CA ALA A 79 8.72 12.77 -7.34
C ALA A 79 7.53 12.63 -6.37
N ALA A 80 7.39 13.54 -5.39
CA ALA A 80 6.26 13.52 -4.46
C ALA A 80 4.94 13.73 -5.22
N ALA A 81 3.95 12.90 -4.92
CA ALA A 81 2.60 13.00 -5.45
C ALA A 81 1.99 14.35 -5.09
N LYS A 82 1.29 14.95 -6.04
CA LYS A 82 0.61 16.23 -5.85
C LYS A 82 -0.75 16.04 -5.18
N GLU A 83 -1.33 17.13 -4.69
CA GLU A 83 -2.63 17.13 -4.00
C GLU A 83 -3.74 16.44 -4.81
N ASP A 84 -3.69 16.57 -6.14
CA ASP A 84 -4.66 15.96 -7.04
C ASP A 84 -4.72 14.43 -6.95
N TYR A 85 -3.61 13.77 -6.60
CA TYR A 85 -3.57 12.34 -6.30
C TYR A 85 -4.46 12.01 -5.10
N TYR A 86 -4.25 12.71 -3.99
CA TYR A 86 -4.96 12.46 -2.73
C TYR A 86 -6.44 12.82 -2.86
N GLU A 87 -6.76 13.95 -3.49
CA GLU A 87 -8.14 14.37 -3.73
C GLU A 87 -8.91 13.40 -4.64
N THR A 88 -8.25 12.81 -5.63
CA THR A 88 -8.90 11.81 -6.48
C THR A 88 -9.20 10.53 -5.72
N LEU A 89 -8.32 10.10 -4.83
CA LEU A 89 -8.55 8.93 -3.98
C LEU A 89 -9.68 9.16 -2.97
N LYS A 90 -9.75 10.34 -2.35
CA LYS A 90 -10.82 10.70 -1.39
C LYS A 90 -12.23 10.66 -2.02
N LYS A 91 -12.34 10.86 -3.33
CA LYS A 91 -13.61 10.83 -4.07
C LYS A 91 -14.08 9.41 -4.42
N GLN A 92 -13.29 8.38 -4.13
CA GLN A 92 -13.61 7.00 -4.48
C GLN A 92 -14.08 6.20 -3.25
N THR A 93 -15.20 5.48 -3.41
CA THR A 93 -15.61 4.45 -2.44
C THR A 93 -15.06 3.10 -2.89
N ARG A 94 -13.92 2.68 -2.30
CA ARG A 94 -13.23 1.43 -2.64
C ARG A 94 -13.72 0.28 -1.76
N VAL A 95 -14.82 -0.39 -2.15
CA VAL A 95 -15.35 -1.54 -1.37
C VAL A 95 -14.48 -2.79 -1.56
N ALA A 96 -14.38 -3.31 -2.79
CA ALA A 96 -13.59 -4.52 -3.07
C ALA A 96 -12.07 -4.29 -2.99
N LEU A 97 -11.62 -3.06 -3.23
CA LEU A 97 -10.22 -2.67 -3.26
C LEU A 97 -9.81 -1.85 -2.03
N ALA A 98 -10.55 -1.93 -0.92
CA ALA A 98 -10.34 -1.11 0.28
C ALA A 98 -8.89 -1.14 0.78
N HIS A 99 -8.28 -2.33 0.75
CA HIS A 99 -6.91 -2.57 1.24
C HIS A 99 -5.86 -2.58 0.13
N GLY A 100 -6.27 -2.38 -1.13
CA GLY A 100 -5.36 -2.40 -2.28
C GLY A 100 -4.31 -1.28 -2.17
N GLY A 101 -3.04 -1.68 -2.04
CA GLY A 101 -1.90 -0.79 -1.82
C GLY A 101 -1.67 -0.38 -0.37
N SER A 102 -2.19 -1.16 0.59
CA SER A 102 -1.88 -1.01 2.01
C SER A 102 -1.41 -2.31 2.67
N ILE A 103 -1.73 -3.47 2.08
CA ILE A 103 -1.31 -4.80 2.57
C ILE A 103 -0.45 -5.51 1.52
N ASP A 104 0.39 -6.43 1.98
CA ASP A 104 1.08 -7.37 1.12
C ASP A 104 0.10 -8.46 0.64
N PRO A 105 -0.16 -8.59 -0.67
CA PRO A 105 -1.07 -9.60 -1.20
C PRO A 105 -0.57 -11.04 -1.04
N GLU A 106 0.72 -11.25 -0.76
CA GLU A 106 1.32 -12.57 -0.55
C GLU A 106 1.46 -12.95 0.93
N ASN A 107 1.12 -12.03 1.85
CA ASN A 107 1.12 -12.28 3.29
C ASN A 107 -0.31 -12.50 3.84
N ILE A 108 -0.57 -13.70 4.36
CA ILE A 108 -1.88 -14.03 4.94
C ILE A 108 -2.16 -13.26 6.23
N ASP A 109 -1.13 -12.98 7.04
CA ASP A 109 -1.30 -12.31 8.33
C ASP A 109 -1.73 -10.85 8.14
N ASP A 110 -1.17 -10.16 7.14
CA ASP A 110 -1.61 -8.82 6.74
C ASP A 110 -3.10 -8.80 6.38
N TYR A 111 -3.56 -9.80 5.63
CA TYR A 111 -4.97 -9.90 5.25
C TYR A 111 -5.87 -10.17 6.45
N ILE A 112 -5.46 -11.05 7.37
CA ILE A 112 -6.19 -11.32 8.61
C ILE A 112 -6.28 -10.08 9.49
N GLN A 113 -5.19 -9.31 9.64
CA GLN A 113 -5.16 -8.09 10.47
C GLN A 113 -6.16 -7.02 10.02
N VAL A 114 -6.51 -6.98 8.73
CA VAL A 114 -7.50 -6.04 8.20
C VAL A 114 -8.93 -6.62 8.15
N GLY A 115 -9.18 -7.74 8.84
CA GLY A 115 -10.51 -8.39 8.89
C GLY A 115 -10.74 -9.41 7.78
N GLY A 116 -9.69 -9.82 7.07
CA GLY A 116 -9.74 -10.90 6.10
C GLY A 116 -10.28 -12.18 6.72
N TYR A 117 -11.12 -12.91 5.96
CA TYR A 117 -11.81 -14.13 6.38
C TYR A 117 -12.82 -14.02 7.53
N GLU A 118 -13.03 -12.85 8.14
CA GLU A 118 -14.03 -12.70 9.21
C GLU A 118 -15.44 -13.11 8.76
N SER A 119 -15.84 -12.66 7.56
CA SER A 119 -17.13 -13.04 6.96
C SER A 119 -17.21 -14.54 6.70
N LEU A 120 -16.13 -15.17 6.24
CA LEU A 120 -16.09 -16.62 6.01
C LEU A 120 -16.23 -17.38 7.33
N LYS A 121 -15.49 -16.97 8.36
CA LYS A 121 -15.58 -17.54 9.71
C LYS A 121 -17.00 -17.44 10.26
N LYS A 122 -17.65 -16.27 10.12
CA LYS A 122 -19.04 -16.05 10.52
C LYS A 122 -19.99 -17.01 9.78
N VAL A 123 -19.88 -17.08 8.46
CA VAL A 123 -20.73 -17.94 7.63
C VAL A 123 -20.61 -19.40 8.05
N LEU A 124 -19.38 -19.91 8.18
CA LEU A 124 -19.14 -21.31 8.53
C LEU A 124 -19.55 -21.67 9.97
N SER A 125 -19.47 -20.71 10.90
CA SER A 125 -19.69 -20.98 12.31
C SER A 125 -21.13 -20.75 12.77
N THR A 126 -21.89 -19.90 12.08
CA THR A 126 -23.15 -19.36 12.60
C THR A 126 -24.32 -19.35 11.63
N MET A 127 -24.09 -19.52 10.33
CA MET A 127 -25.14 -19.34 9.31
C MET A 127 -25.46 -20.65 8.61
N LYS A 128 -26.73 -20.81 8.26
CA LYS A 128 -27.20 -21.85 7.32
C LYS A 128 -27.04 -21.37 5.87
N PRO A 129 -26.92 -22.28 4.89
CA PRO A 129 -26.83 -21.93 3.48
C PRO A 129 -27.93 -20.98 3.00
N GLU A 130 -29.16 -21.15 3.47
CA GLU A 130 -30.31 -20.31 3.08
C GLU A 130 -30.14 -18.87 3.59
N GLU A 131 -29.60 -18.67 4.79
CA GLU A 131 -29.37 -17.34 5.37
C GLU A 131 -28.30 -16.58 4.60
N VAL A 132 -27.26 -17.28 4.13
CA VAL A 132 -26.22 -16.70 3.28
C VAL A 132 -26.80 -16.23 1.95
N ILE A 133 -27.65 -17.05 1.32
CA ILE A 133 -28.32 -16.70 0.07
C ILE A 133 -29.18 -15.43 0.25
N GLU A 134 -29.97 -15.38 1.33
CA GLU A 134 -30.82 -14.21 1.60
C GLU A 134 -30.01 -12.95 1.91
N GLU A 135 -28.90 -13.05 2.63
CA GLU A 135 -28.00 -11.92 2.89
C GLU A 135 -27.44 -11.34 1.58
N VAL A 136 -26.98 -12.20 0.67
CA VAL A 136 -26.48 -11.77 -0.64
C VAL A 136 -27.60 -11.15 -1.48
N LYS A 137 -28.82 -11.70 -1.48
CA LYS A 137 -29.96 -11.09 -2.18
C LYS A 137 -30.31 -9.72 -1.63
N LYS A 138 -30.34 -9.57 -0.30
CA LYS A 138 -30.63 -8.28 0.38
C LYS A 138 -29.59 -7.21 0.04
N SER A 139 -28.33 -7.59 -0.20
CA SER A 139 -27.28 -6.65 -0.60
C SER A 139 -27.54 -5.96 -1.95
N GLY A 140 -28.41 -6.54 -2.79
CA GLY A 140 -28.66 -6.04 -4.15
C GLY A 140 -27.47 -6.24 -5.11
N LEU A 141 -26.50 -7.09 -4.75
CA LEU A 141 -25.35 -7.40 -5.60
C LEU A 141 -25.84 -7.96 -6.95
N ARG A 142 -25.22 -7.46 -8.03
CA ARG A 142 -25.47 -7.91 -9.40
C ARG A 142 -24.17 -8.43 -10.01
N GLY A 143 -24.32 -9.28 -11.03
CA GLY A 143 -23.19 -9.73 -11.84
C GLY A 143 -22.38 -8.53 -12.37
N LYS A 144 -21.05 -8.61 -12.22
CA LYS A 144 -20.12 -7.56 -12.68
C LYS A 144 -19.44 -7.91 -14.01
N GLY A 145 -19.81 -9.04 -14.62
CA GLY A 145 -19.21 -9.53 -15.87
C GLY A 145 -19.71 -8.85 -17.14
N GLY A 146 -20.75 -8.01 -17.05
CA GLY A 146 -21.53 -7.53 -18.20
C GLY A 146 -22.85 -8.28 -18.32
#